data_AF-A0A510JHI8-F1
#
_entry.id   AF-A0A510JHI8-F1
#
_cell.length_a   1.000
_cell.length_b   1.000
_cell.length_c   1.000
_cell.angle_alpha   90.00
_cell.angle_beta   90.00
_cell.angle_gamma   90.00
#
_symmetry.space_group_name_H-M   'P 1'
#
loop_
_entity.id
_entity.type
_entity.pdbx_description
1 polymer ?
#
loop_
_entity_poly.entity_id
_entity_poly.type
_entity_poly.pdbx_seq_one_letter_code
_entity_poly.pdbx_strand_id
1 'polypeptide(L)'
;MRILFFLLLSILAFSEPIQLDTVTYYNYFGAIREKPKVGMEIQKVRGYCSFPDNSECYGALNILKYSETGTEIKNIIKKIDINLSNYSSYLYENVKINNGYLSFDKKSQVMLDNEIKKKIKKIREMLLIHKKIKNISTDREIIIPDHPQFYDDEGIKRVFSNYIVIRMPELSPPYTYVLDYEAIKNEVQNYKKYEGRNLNELSQYLKEFLSKNKNKDNQIPEEKYNEFMEKEIYETNFYSKLNREIVELFKKLGLN
;
A
#
# COMPACT_ATOMS: atom_id res chain seq x y z
N MET A 1 -21.55 -26.04 -38.79
CA MET A 1 -21.66 -25.02 -37.72
C MET A 1 -21.60 -25.73 -36.36
N ARG A 2 -20.43 -25.73 -35.71
CA ARG A 2 -20.29 -26.16 -34.31
C ARG A 2 -19.42 -25.09 -33.64
N ILE A 3 -20.07 -24.32 -32.78
CA ILE A 3 -19.52 -23.16 -32.09
C ILE A 3 -18.53 -23.68 -31.05
N LEU A 4 -17.26 -23.29 -31.21
CA LEU A 4 -16.20 -23.51 -30.25
C LEU A 4 -16.46 -22.60 -29.05
N PHE A 5 -16.89 -23.17 -27.92
CA PHE A 5 -16.97 -22.45 -26.65
C PHE A 5 -15.55 -22.31 -26.09
N PHE A 6 -14.89 -21.19 -26.37
CA PHE A 6 -13.67 -20.81 -25.65
C PHE A 6 -14.05 -20.45 -24.21
N LEU A 7 -13.80 -21.38 -23.29
CA LEU A 7 -13.71 -21.12 -21.86
C LEU A 7 -12.42 -20.32 -21.62
N LEU A 8 -12.52 -19.00 -21.55
CA LEU A 8 -11.45 -18.13 -21.06
C LEU A 8 -11.31 -18.34 -19.54
N LEU A 9 -10.68 -19.43 -19.15
CA LEU A 9 -10.15 -19.62 -17.79
C LEU A 9 -8.91 -18.72 -17.69
N SER A 10 -9.06 -17.51 -17.16
CA SER A 10 -7.91 -16.70 -16.75
C SER A 10 -7.27 -17.35 -15.52
N ILE A 11 -6.42 -18.35 -15.75
CA ILE A 11 -5.55 -18.93 -14.72
C ILE A 11 -4.47 -17.89 -14.46
N LEU A 12 -4.57 -17.19 -13.33
CA LEU A 12 -3.45 -16.42 -12.80
C LEU A 12 -2.48 -17.41 -12.15
N ALA A 13 -1.42 -17.76 -12.88
CA ALA A 13 -0.27 -18.45 -12.33
C ALA A 13 0.55 -17.48 -11.47
N PHE A 14 0.84 -17.88 -10.23
CA PHE A 14 1.80 -17.21 -9.36
C PHE A 14 3.17 -17.86 -9.50
N SER A 15 4.22 -17.13 -9.11
CA SER A 15 5.57 -17.67 -8.92
C SER A 15 5.60 -18.71 -7.79
N GLU A 16 6.56 -19.63 -7.87
CA GLU A 16 6.82 -20.65 -6.86
C GLU A 16 7.08 -20.05 -5.47
N PRO A 17 6.73 -20.76 -4.37
CA PRO A 17 6.99 -20.27 -3.01
C PRO A 17 8.50 -20.16 -2.74
N ILE A 18 8.92 -19.04 -2.15
CA ILE A 18 10.31 -18.83 -1.72
C ILE A 18 10.46 -19.44 -0.32
N GLN A 19 11.40 -20.37 -0.17
CA GLN A 19 11.76 -20.98 1.10
C GLN A 19 13.02 -20.30 1.64
N LEU A 20 12.90 -19.65 2.80
CA LEU A 20 14.04 -19.06 3.53
C LEU A 20 14.15 -19.79 4.87
N ASP A 21 15.28 -20.45 5.12
CA ASP A 21 15.63 -21.08 6.39
C ASP A 21 14.44 -21.79 7.08
N THR A 22 13.82 -22.74 6.36
CA THR A 22 12.65 -23.57 6.72
C THR A 22 11.27 -22.88 6.72
N VAL A 23 11.22 -21.56 6.53
CA VAL A 23 9.98 -20.78 6.51
C VAL A 23 9.53 -20.50 5.08
N THR A 24 8.28 -20.81 4.77
CA THR A 24 7.70 -20.51 3.46
C THR A 24 7.02 -19.15 3.45
N TYR A 25 7.23 -18.38 2.39
CA TYR A 25 6.54 -17.12 2.13
C TYR A 25 5.75 -17.18 0.83
N TYR A 26 4.65 -16.42 0.78
CA TYR A 26 3.87 -16.21 -0.44
C TYR A 26 4.06 -14.79 -0.96
N ASN A 27 4.28 -14.68 -2.26
CA ASN A 27 4.23 -13.39 -2.93
C ASN A 27 2.82 -12.80 -2.76
N TYR A 28 2.73 -11.69 -2.03
CA TYR A 28 1.46 -11.07 -1.72
C TYR A 28 0.84 -10.38 -2.93
N PHE A 29 1.70 -9.86 -3.81
CA PHE A 29 1.30 -8.97 -4.90
C PHE A 29 0.28 -9.60 -5.83
N GLY A 30 0.47 -10.87 -6.21
CA GLY A 30 -0.52 -11.49 -7.08
C GLY A 30 -1.89 -11.66 -6.40
N ALA A 31 -1.98 -11.77 -5.06
CA ALA A 31 -3.24 -11.87 -4.33
C ALA A 31 -3.97 -10.51 -4.22
N ILE A 32 -3.24 -9.41 -4.41
CA ILE A 32 -3.77 -8.04 -4.31
C ILE A 32 -3.76 -7.26 -5.63
N ARG A 33 -3.40 -7.91 -6.75
CA ARG A 33 -3.34 -7.30 -8.09
C ARG A 33 -4.70 -6.80 -8.56
N GLU A 34 -5.76 -7.48 -8.15
CA GLU A 34 -7.12 -7.09 -8.51
C GLU A 34 -7.51 -5.77 -7.85
N LYS A 35 -8.32 -4.99 -8.58
CA LYS A 35 -8.91 -3.77 -8.05
C LYS A 35 -9.81 -4.13 -6.86
N PRO A 36 -9.63 -3.50 -5.68
CA PRO A 36 -10.51 -3.77 -4.54
C PRO A 36 -11.96 -3.45 -4.90
N LYS A 37 -12.90 -4.31 -4.49
CA LYS A 37 -14.34 -4.17 -4.73
C LYS A 37 -15.03 -3.21 -3.76
N VAL A 38 -14.28 -2.68 -2.80
CA VAL A 38 -14.72 -1.78 -1.74
C VAL A 38 -14.01 -0.44 -1.86
N GLY A 39 -14.51 0.59 -1.19
CA GLY A 39 -13.94 1.95 -1.30
C GLY A 39 -12.55 2.05 -0.69
N MET A 40 -12.33 1.41 0.46
CA MET A 40 -11.02 1.31 1.09
C MET A 40 -10.92 -0.03 1.83
N GLU A 41 -9.78 -0.68 1.71
CA GLU A 41 -9.43 -1.90 2.45
C GLU A 41 -8.14 -1.64 3.22
N ILE A 42 -8.12 -1.95 4.52
CA ILE A 42 -6.94 -1.78 5.38
C ILE A 42 -6.59 -3.14 5.96
N GLN A 43 -5.33 -3.54 5.85
CA GLN A 43 -4.87 -4.84 6.31
C GLN A 43 -3.66 -4.74 7.22
N LYS A 44 -3.62 -5.59 8.24
CA LYS A 44 -2.39 -5.99 8.93
C LYS A 44 -1.83 -7.19 8.20
N VAL A 45 -0.53 -7.19 7.89
CA VAL A 45 0.14 -8.30 7.23
C VAL A 45 1.50 -8.53 7.86
N ARG A 46 1.84 -9.76 8.22
CA ARG A 46 3.19 -10.11 8.70
C ARG A 46 4.02 -10.78 7.60
N GLY A 47 5.23 -10.30 7.38
CA GLY A 47 6.06 -10.78 6.29
C GLY A 47 7.36 -9.99 6.14
N TYR A 48 7.91 -9.98 4.93
CA TYR A 48 9.03 -9.11 4.58
C TYR A 48 8.80 -8.36 3.28
N CYS A 49 9.42 -7.20 3.18
CA CYS A 49 9.61 -6.53 1.90
C CYS A 49 11.04 -6.70 1.41
N SER A 50 11.20 -6.97 0.11
CA SER A 50 12.49 -6.92 -0.57
C SER A 50 12.68 -5.56 -1.22
N PHE A 51 13.78 -4.87 -0.91
CA PHE A 51 14.14 -3.60 -1.53
C PHE A 51 15.33 -3.80 -2.46
N PRO A 52 15.18 -3.57 -3.78
CA PRO A 52 16.35 -3.43 -4.64
C PRO A 52 17.17 -2.19 -4.25
N ASP A 53 16.52 -1.05 -3.91
CA ASP A 53 17.20 0.24 -3.67
C ASP A 53 16.55 1.12 -2.58
N ASN A 54 16.32 0.60 -1.36
CA ASN A 54 15.71 1.34 -0.22
C ASN A 54 14.39 2.10 -0.54
N SER A 55 13.69 1.70 -1.60
CA SER A 55 12.47 2.34 -2.11
C SER A 55 11.22 1.89 -1.35
N GLU A 56 10.02 2.37 -1.72
CA GLU A 56 8.77 1.89 -1.11
C GLU A 56 8.54 0.40 -1.39
N CYS A 57 7.82 -0.29 -0.49
CA CYS A 57 7.50 -1.71 -0.63
C CYS A 57 6.45 -1.96 -1.74
N TYR A 58 6.88 -1.91 -3.01
CA TYR A 58 6.00 -1.99 -4.16
C TYR A 58 6.14 -3.33 -4.87
N GLY A 59 5.17 -4.22 -4.67
CA GLY A 59 5.13 -5.53 -5.34
C GLY A 59 6.11 -6.59 -4.81
N ALA A 60 6.94 -6.22 -3.84
CA ALA A 60 7.92 -7.10 -3.22
C ALA A 60 7.55 -7.56 -1.79
N LEU A 61 6.28 -7.41 -1.40
CA LEU A 61 5.77 -7.87 -0.12
C LEU A 61 5.53 -9.39 -0.17
N ASN A 62 6.21 -10.11 0.71
CA ASN A 62 6.09 -11.56 0.87
C ASN A 62 5.50 -11.86 2.25
N ILE A 63 4.34 -12.53 2.28
CA ILE A 63 3.63 -12.85 3.52
C ILE A 63 4.04 -14.21 4.05
N LEU A 64 4.10 -14.30 5.37
CA LEU A 64 4.40 -15.56 6.05
C LEU A 64 3.32 -16.61 5.75
N LYS A 65 3.70 -17.82 5.31
CA LYS A 65 2.75 -18.94 5.10
C LYS A 65 2.46 -19.71 6.39
N TYR A 66 3.50 -20.01 7.18
CA TYR A 66 3.42 -20.76 8.44
C TYR A 66 4.25 -20.07 9.52
N SER A 67 3.74 -20.04 10.76
CA SER A 67 4.54 -19.73 11.94
C SER A 67 5.25 -21.01 12.41
N GLU A 68 6.51 -20.89 12.84
CA GLU A 68 7.33 -21.98 13.40
C GLU A 68 6.65 -22.75 14.55
N THR A 69 5.63 -22.19 15.21
CA THR A 69 4.91 -22.82 16.33
C THR A 69 3.61 -23.52 15.92
N GLY A 70 3.33 -23.68 14.61
CA GLY A 70 2.23 -24.49 14.08
C GLY A 70 0.80 -24.01 14.39
N THR A 71 0.61 -23.00 15.25
CA THR A 71 -0.70 -22.73 15.87
C THR A 71 -1.31 -21.37 15.50
N GLU A 72 -0.59 -20.43 14.88
CA GLU A 72 -1.07 -19.04 14.75
C GLU A 72 -1.06 -18.44 13.32
N ILE A 73 -1.51 -19.17 12.30
CA ILE A 73 -1.88 -18.52 11.01
C ILE A 73 -3.09 -17.58 11.21
N LYS A 74 -3.97 -17.86 12.17
CA LYS A 74 -5.28 -17.19 12.30
C LYS A 74 -5.21 -15.67 12.50
N ASN A 75 -4.04 -15.12 12.84
CA ASN A 75 -3.82 -13.70 13.11
C ASN A 75 -2.73 -13.02 12.24
N ILE A 76 -2.12 -13.72 11.26
CA ILE A 76 -1.08 -13.09 10.41
C ILE A 76 -1.65 -12.01 9.48
N ILE A 77 -2.92 -12.14 9.13
CA ILE A 77 -3.65 -11.16 8.32
C ILE A 77 -5.00 -10.87 8.97
N LYS A 78 -5.23 -9.58 9.24
CA LYS A 78 -6.56 -9.03 9.57
C LYS A 78 -6.88 -7.95 8.57
N LYS A 79 -8.13 -7.86 8.16
CA LYS A 79 -8.57 -6.94 7.11
C LYS A 79 -9.86 -6.26 7.50
N ILE A 80 -9.96 -4.95 7.27
CA ILE A 80 -11.22 -4.23 7.33
C ILE A 80 -11.56 -3.65 5.97
N ASP A 81 -12.76 -3.94 5.50
CA ASP A 81 -13.32 -3.33 4.29
C ASP A 81 -14.23 -2.18 4.70
N ILE A 82 -14.10 -1.05 4.02
CA ILE A 82 -14.85 0.18 4.30
C ILE A 82 -15.48 0.67 2.99
N ASN A 83 -16.79 0.79 2.97
CA ASN A 83 -17.49 1.50 1.91
C ASN A 83 -17.41 3.01 2.17
N LEU A 84 -16.78 3.76 1.27
CA LEU A 84 -16.58 5.20 1.47
C LEU A 84 -17.83 6.06 1.22
N SER A 85 -18.90 5.52 0.62
CA SER A 85 -20.14 6.28 0.39
C SER A 85 -21.05 6.33 1.62
N ASN A 86 -21.10 5.24 2.39
CA ASN A 86 -22.00 5.09 3.54
C ASN A 86 -21.29 4.64 4.83
N TYR A 87 -19.97 4.42 4.78
CA TYR A 87 -19.14 3.93 5.89
C TYR A 87 -19.53 2.55 6.44
N SER A 88 -20.32 1.76 5.71
CA SER A 88 -20.55 0.36 6.06
C SER A 88 -19.21 -0.38 6.05
N SER A 89 -18.85 -1.00 7.19
CA SER A 89 -17.53 -1.57 7.37
C SER A 89 -17.59 -2.97 7.98
N TYR A 90 -16.67 -3.83 7.54
CA TYR A 90 -16.61 -5.22 7.98
C TYR A 90 -15.17 -5.63 8.27
N LEU A 91 -14.95 -6.19 9.45
CA LEU A 91 -13.70 -6.83 9.85
C LEU A 91 -13.73 -8.30 9.44
N TYR A 92 -12.64 -8.73 8.80
CA TYR A 92 -12.37 -10.07 8.33
C TYR A 92 -11.16 -10.63 9.07
N GLU A 93 -11.34 -11.81 9.66
CA GLU A 93 -10.34 -12.53 10.46
C GLU A 93 -10.33 -14.01 10.10
N ASN A 94 -9.47 -14.80 10.76
CA ASN A 94 -9.27 -16.22 10.50
C ASN A 94 -8.94 -16.46 9.02
N VAL A 95 -7.81 -15.90 8.59
CA VAL A 95 -7.33 -16.08 7.22
C VAL A 95 -6.94 -17.53 6.97
N LYS A 96 -7.31 -18.04 5.82
CA LYS A 96 -6.89 -19.32 5.25
C LYS A 96 -6.21 -19.05 3.92
N ILE A 97 -5.05 -19.69 3.73
CA ILE A 97 -4.27 -19.58 2.49
C ILE A 97 -4.27 -20.93 1.81
N ASN A 98 -4.98 -21.03 0.68
CA ASN A 98 -5.06 -22.24 -0.13
C ASN A 98 -4.53 -21.94 -1.52
N ASN A 99 -3.44 -22.60 -1.94
CA ASN A 99 -2.81 -22.41 -3.26
C ASN A 99 -2.58 -20.92 -3.61
N GLY A 100 -2.14 -20.11 -2.63
CA GLY A 100 -1.89 -18.68 -2.82
C GLY A 100 -3.13 -17.76 -2.72
N TYR A 101 -4.34 -18.32 -2.61
CA TYR A 101 -5.57 -17.54 -2.42
C TYR A 101 -5.87 -17.31 -0.94
N LEU A 102 -6.18 -16.06 -0.61
CA LEU A 102 -6.61 -15.65 0.72
C LEU A 102 -8.14 -15.77 0.84
N SER A 103 -8.59 -16.48 1.86
CA SER A 103 -10.00 -16.53 2.27
C SER A 103 -10.11 -16.22 3.75
N PHE A 104 -11.26 -15.70 4.18
CA PHE A 104 -11.51 -15.32 5.57
C PHE A 104 -12.75 -16.06 6.06
N ASP A 105 -12.62 -16.79 7.17
CA ASP A 105 -13.75 -17.56 7.73
C ASP A 105 -14.63 -16.73 8.66
N LYS A 106 -14.13 -15.60 9.16
CA LYS A 106 -14.84 -14.75 10.11
C LYS A 106 -15.07 -13.38 9.51
N LYS A 107 -16.33 -12.93 9.53
CA LYS A 107 -16.76 -11.60 9.12
C LYS A 107 -17.61 -10.99 10.22
N SER A 108 -17.32 -9.75 10.62
CA SER A 108 -18.08 -9.01 11.63
C SER A 108 -18.26 -7.55 11.21
N GLN A 109 -19.41 -6.96 11.52
CA GLN A 109 -19.66 -5.55 11.23
C GLN A 109 -18.89 -4.66 12.21
N VAL A 110 -18.30 -3.58 11.71
CA VAL A 110 -17.60 -2.58 12.51
C VAL A 110 -18.33 -1.25 12.40
N MET A 111 -18.66 -0.66 13.55
CA MET A 111 -19.23 0.68 13.59
C MET A 111 -18.12 1.71 13.60
N LEU A 112 -18.15 2.63 12.63
CA LEU A 112 -17.19 3.73 12.55
C LEU A 112 -17.82 4.99 13.16
N ASP A 113 -17.22 5.49 14.24
CA ASP A 113 -17.60 6.78 14.81
C ASP A 113 -17.21 7.96 13.90
N ASN A 114 -17.65 9.16 14.26
CA ASN A 114 -17.39 10.37 13.47
C ASN A 114 -15.91 10.75 13.40
N GLU A 115 -15.11 10.43 14.42
CA GLU A 115 -13.67 10.70 14.40
C GLU A 115 -12.95 9.78 13.41
N ILE A 116 -13.25 8.49 13.45
CA ILE A 116 -12.70 7.48 12.54
C ILE A 116 -13.06 7.83 11.10
N LYS A 117 -14.33 8.21 10.84
CA LYS A 117 -14.79 8.66 9.51
C LYS A 117 -14.00 9.87 8.98
N LYS A 118 -13.77 10.89 9.83
CA LYS A 118 -12.95 12.06 9.49
C LYS A 118 -11.51 11.66 9.16
N LYS A 119 -10.94 10.74 9.94
CA LYS A 119 -9.57 10.23 9.74
C LYS A 119 -9.42 9.47 8.42
N ILE A 120 -10.37 8.59 8.11
CA ILE A 120 -10.44 7.85 6.83
C ILE A 120 -10.50 8.83 5.65
N LYS A 121 -11.36 9.86 5.73
CA LYS A 121 -11.46 10.88 4.68
C LYS A 121 -10.12 11.60 4.46
N LYS A 122 -9.47 12.01 5.55
CA LYS A 122 -8.18 12.69 5.51
C LYS A 122 -7.07 11.80 4.92
N ILE A 123 -6.96 10.55 5.37
CA ILE A 123 -5.98 9.59 4.83
C ILE A 123 -6.21 9.38 3.34
N ARG A 124 -7.47 9.21 2.90
CA ARG A 124 -7.82 9.12 1.48
C ARG A 124 -7.33 10.34 0.69
N GLU A 125 -7.58 11.56 1.16
CA GLU A 125 -7.13 12.78 0.50
C GLU A 125 -5.59 12.83 0.38
N MET A 126 -4.87 12.51 1.46
CA MET A 126 -3.41 12.47 1.46
C MET A 126 -2.85 11.38 0.53
N LEU A 127 -3.45 10.19 0.51
CA LEU A 127 -3.06 9.10 -0.39
C LEU A 127 -3.30 9.45 -1.86
N LEU A 128 -4.35 10.20 -2.18
CA LEU A 128 -4.59 10.69 -3.55
C LEU A 128 -3.56 11.73 -3.97
N ILE A 129 -3.09 12.59 -3.06
CA ILE A 129 -1.99 13.52 -3.31
C ILE A 129 -0.68 12.74 -3.54
N HIS A 130 -0.34 11.82 -2.62
CA HIS A 130 0.84 10.95 -2.77
C HIS A 130 0.85 10.21 -4.10
N LYS A 131 -0.29 9.61 -4.50
CA LYS A 131 -0.43 8.97 -5.82
C LYS A 131 -0.10 9.92 -6.96
N LYS A 132 -0.66 11.13 -6.95
CA LYS A 132 -0.40 12.12 -8.01
C LYS A 132 1.08 12.47 -8.09
N ILE A 133 1.75 12.65 -6.94
CA ILE A 133 3.18 12.92 -6.84
C ILE A 133 4.00 11.77 -7.41
N LYS A 134 3.70 10.53 -7.00
CA LYS A 134 4.39 9.32 -7.46
C LYS A 134 4.29 9.11 -8.98
N ASN A 135 3.19 9.56 -9.58
CA ASN A 135 2.95 9.44 -11.02
C ASN A 135 3.54 10.62 -11.83
N ILE A 136 4.31 11.51 -11.20
CA ILE A 136 5.04 12.56 -11.91
C ILE A 136 6.20 11.91 -12.64
N SER A 137 6.19 11.98 -13.97
CA SER A 137 7.38 11.67 -14.77
C SER A 137 8.28 12.89 -14.80
N THR A 138 9.54 12.70 -14.42
CA THR A 138 10.59 13.72 -14.61
C THR A 138 11.31 13.51 -15.94
N ASP A 139 12.07 14.51 -16.37
CA ASP A 139 12.94 14.47 -17.56
C ASP A 139 14.30 13.78 -17.30
N ARG A 140 14.50 13.26 -16.09
CA ARG A 140 15.61 12.36 -15.79
C ARG A 140 15.31 10.99 -16.38
N GLU A 141 16.26 10.44 -17.15
CA GLU A 141 16.24 9.03 -17.52
C GLU A 141 16.37 8.19 -16.24
N ILE A 142 15.25 7.68 -15.75
CA ILE A 142 15.24 6.62 -14.77
C ILE A 142 15.45 5.34 -15.57
N ILE A 143 16.64 4.76 -15.51
CA ILE A 143 16.86 3.37 -15.94
C ILE A 143 16.11 2.50 -14.93
N ILE A 144 14.84 2.24 -15.22
CA ILE A 144 14.04 1.28 -14.48
C ILE A 144 14.45 -0.09 -15.03
N PRO A 145 15.04 -0.99 -14.22
CA PRO A 145 15.28 -2.36 -14.65
C PRO A 145 13.93 -2.95 -15.10
N ASP A 146 13.86 -3.44 -16.33
CA ASP A 146 12.60 -3.80 -17.02
C ASP A 146 11.72 -4.76 -16.20
N HIS A 147 12.31 -5.50 -15.26
CA HIS A 147 11.61 -6.25 -14.25
C HIS A 147 12.41 -6.18 -12.94
N PRO A 148 11.78 -6.02 -11.76
CA PRO A 148 12.40 -6.54 -10.55
C PRO A 148 12.40 -8.07 -10.73
N GLN A 149 13.40 -8.58 -11.44
CA GLN A 149 13.70 -10.00 -11.39
C GLN A 149 13.89 -10.29 -9.90
N PHE A 150 13.11 -11.25 -9.40
CA PHE A 150 13.26 -11.80 -8.06
C PHE A 150 14.59 -12.54 -8.06
N TYR A 151 15.69 -11.80 -8.03
CA TYR A 151 17.01 -12.38 -7.93
C TYR A 151 17.13 -12.97 -6.53
N ASP A 152 17.57 -14.22 -6.47
CA ASP A 152 18.17 -14.84 -5.28
C ASP A 152 19.56 -14.21 -4.99
N ASP A 153 19.76 -12.94 -5.33
CA ASP A 153 21.06 -12.29 -5.29
C ASP A 153 21.42 -11.87 -3.86
N GLU A 154 22.62 -12.28 -3.46
CA GLU A 154 23.37 -11.71 -2.35
C GLU A 154 23.40 -10.17 -2.48
N GLY A 155 22.57 -9.48 -1.71
CA GLY A 155 22.54 -8.01 -1.70
C GLY A 155 21.16 -7.37 -1.53
N ILE A 156 20.08 -8.07 -1.85
CA ILE A 156 18.72 -7.53 -1.67
C ILE A 156 18.35 -7.51 -0.18
N LYS A 157 18.17 -6.31 0.38
CA LYS A 157 17.78 -6.15 1.77
C LYS A 157 16.33 -6.61 1.96
N ARG A 158 16.15 -7.63 2.80
CA ARG A 158 14.84 -8.09 3.28
C ARG A 158 14.56 -7.45 4.63
N VAL A 159 13.48 -6.68 4.73
CA VAL A 159 13.03 -6.10 6.01
C VAL A 159 11.83 -6.90 6.47
N PHE A 160 11.95 -7.59 7.61
CA PHE A 160 10.85 -8.35 8.20
C PHE A 160 10.09 -7.43 9.15
N SER A 161 8.77 -7.34 8.98
CA SER A 161 7.95 -6.43 9.79
C SER A 161 6.47 -6.85 9.82
N ASN A 162 5.70 -6.12 10.63
CA ASN A 162 4.27 -5.99 10.43
C ASN A 162 4.02 -4.82 9.48
N TYR A 163 3.31 -5.07 8.39
CA TYR A 163 2.96 -4.07 7.40
C TYR A 163 1.48 -3.68 7.52
N ILE A 164 1.21 -2.39 7.41
CA ILE A 164 -0.13 -1.87 7.13
C ILE A 164 -0.26 -1.72 5.62
N VAL A 165 -1.22 -2.43 5.04
CA VAL A 165 -1.52 -2.34 3.62
C VAL A 165 -2.86 -1.63 3.46
N ILE A 166 -2.86 -0.50 2.76
CA ILE A 166 -4.09 0.22 2.38
C ILE A 166 -4.33 0.03 0.90
N ARG A 167 -5.51 -0.48 0.55
CA ARG A 167 -5.94 -0.69 -0.83
C ARG A 167 -7.14 0.19 -1.17
N MET A 168 -7.07 0.86 -2.30
CA MET A 168 -8.16 1.70 -2.80
C MET A 168 -8.27 1.66 -4.33
N PRO A 169 -9.48 1.62 -4.89
CA PRO A 169 -9.72 1.70 -6.34
C PRO A 169 -9.01 2.87 -7.02
N GLU A 170 -8.90 4.00 -6.33
CA GLU A 170 -8.36 5.25 -6.87
C GLU A 170 -6.83 5.31 -6.87
N LEU A 171 -6.11 4.40 -6.22
CA LEU A 171 -4.65 4.43 -6.13
C LEU A 171 -3.92 4.02 -7.43
N SER A 172 -4.65 3.60 -8.48
CA SER A 172 -4.14 2.93 -9.71
C SER A 172 -3.33 1.67 -9.41
N PRO A 173 -3.24 0.68 -10.33
CA PRO A 173 -2.50 -0.56 -10.09
C PRO A 173 -1.13 -0.31 -9.47
N PRO A 174 -0.76 -1.04 -8.38
CA PRO A 174 -1.43 -2.18 -7.76
C PRO A 174 -2.48 -1.80 -6.69
N TYR A 175 -3.02 -0.60 -6.76
CA TYR A 175 -4.08 -0.07 -5.91
C TYR A 175 -3.68 0.01 -4.43
N THR A 176 -2.39 0.06 -4.12
CA THR A 176 -1.87 -0.24 -2.78
C THR A 176 -0.88 0.82 -2.30
N TYR A 177 -0.97 1.13 -1.01
CA TYR A 177 0.03 1.82 -0.21
C TYR A 177 0.47 0.89 0.93
N VAL A 178 1.77 0.73 1.13
CA VAL A 178 2.34 -0.19 2.13
C VAL A 178 3.18 0.60 3.12
N LEU A 179 2.92 0.39 4.41
CA LEU A 179 3.59 1.07 5.51
C LEU A 179 4.24 0.05 6.43
N ASP A 180 5.52 0.23 6.75
CA ASP A 180 6.21 -0.55 7.78
C ASP A 180 5.77 -0.06 9.17
N TYR A 181 4.96 -0.85 9.87
CA TYR A 181 4.42 -0.47 11.17
C TYR A 181 5.50 -0.41 12.25
N GLU A 182 6.44 -1.36 12.24
CA GLU A 182 7.47 -1.45 13.28
C GLU A 182 8.48 -0.31 13.19
N ALA A 183 8.84 0.11 11.97
CA ALA A 183 9.69 1.27 11.76
C ALA A 183 9.00 2.55 12.27
N ILE A 184 7.72 2.72 11.96
CA ILE A 184 7.02 4.00 12.11
C ILE A 184 6.35 4.15 13.47
N LYS A 185 5.98 3.06 14.16
CA LYS A 185 5.29 3.14 15.47
C LYS A 185 6.07 3.97 16.50
N ASN A 186 7.41 3.98 16.39
CA ASN A 186 8.30 4.77 17.24
C ASN A 186 8.43 6.22 16.73
N GLU A 187 8.52 6.43 15.41
CA GLU A 187 8.55 7.78 14.81
C GLU A 187 7.29 8.59 15.14
N VAL A 188 6.14 7.92 15.23
CA VAL A 188 4.86 8.56 15.61
C VAL A 188 4.92 9.15 17.03
N GLN A 189 5.81 8.68 17.90
CA GLN A 189 6.02 9.27 19.24
C GLN A 189 6.74 10.62 19.16
N ASN A 190 7.64 10.79 18.18
CA ASN A 190 8.41 12.02 17.94
C ASN A 190 7.79 12.87 16.82
N TYR A 191 6.47 13.05 16.90
CA TYR A 191 5.69 13.71 15.85
C TYR A 191 6.11 15.17 15.60
N LYS A 192 6.40 15.48 14.33
CA LYS A 192 6.49 16.86 13.84
C LYS A 192 5.15 17.32 13.29
N LYS A 193 4.73 18.53 13.65
CA LYS A 193 3.47 19.11 13.19
C LYS A 193 3.50 19.27 11.66
N TYR A 194 2.34 19.03 11.03
CA TYR A 194 2.17 19.36 9.62
C TYR A 194 2.03 20.87 9.48
N GLU A 195 2.90 21.48 8.69
CA GLU A 195 2.99 22.95 8.52
C GLU A 195 2.74 23.38 7.07
N GLY A 196 2.32 22.44 6.21
CA GLY A 196 1.97 22.72 4.83
C GLY A 196 0.57 23.31 4.67
N ARG A 197 0.23 23.56 3.41
CA ARG A 197 -1.09 24.03 2.98
C ARG A 197 -2.20 23.09 3.43
N ASN A 198 -3.45 23.57 3.48
CA ASN A 198 -4.57 22.65 3.64
C ASN A 198 -4.58 21.62 2.48
N LEU A 199 -5.00 20.39 2.72
CA LEU A 199 -4.94 19.30 1.72
C LEU A 199 -5.66 19.65 0.41
N ASN A 200 -6.77 20.41 0.49
CA ASN A 200 -7.46 20.91 -0.71
C ASN A 200 -6.59 21.88 -1.51
N GLU A 201 -5.95 22.83 -0.83
CA GLU A 201 -5.05 23.81 -1.44
C GLU A 201 -3.80 23.12 -2.01
N LEU A 202 -3.19 22.17 -1.29
CA LEU A 202 -2.07 21.38 -1.79
C LEU A 202 -2.45 20.58 -3.04
N SER A 203 -3.64 19.98 -3.06
CA SER A 203 -4.14 19.22 -4.22
C SER A 203 -4.40 20.11 -5.44
N GLN A 204 -4.91 21.33 -5.21
CA GLN A 204 -5.08 22.35 -6.26
C GLN A 204 -3.74 22.85 -6.76
N TYR A 205 -2.84 23.23 -5.85
CA TYR A 205 -1.50 23.69 -6.16
C TYR A 205 -0.72 22.64 -6.96
N LEU A 206 -0.77 21.37 -6.56
CA LEU A 206 -0.18 20.27 -7.32
C LEU A 206 -0.75 20.16 -8.74
N LYS A 207 -2.07 20.33 -8.91
CA LYS A 207 -2.70 20.33 -10.24
C LYS A 207 -2.16 21.49 -11.11
N GLU A 208 -2.05 22.68 -10.54
CA GLU A 208 -1.50 23.84 -11.24
C GLU A 208 -0.02 23.67 -11.58
N PHE A 209 0.78 23.22 -10.62
CA PHE A 209 2.20 22.92 -10.78
C PHE A 209 2.42 21.99 -11.97
N LEU A 210 1.65 20.89 -12.05
CA LEU A 210 1.73 19.95 -13.16
C LEU A 210 1.30 20.55 -14.50
N SER A 211 0.31 21.45 -14.51
CA SER A 211 -0.14 22.09 -15.75
C SER A 211 0.88 23.12 -16.29
N LYS A 212 1.57 23.83 -15.40
CA LYS A 212 2.46 24.95 -15.74
C LYS A 212 3.88 24.50 -16.10
N ASN A 213 4.33 23.37 -15.56
CA ASN A 213 5.73 22.97 -15.63
C ASN A 213 6.02 21.77 -16.54
N LYS A 214 5.01 21.22 -17.21
CA LYS A 214 5.21 20.15 -18.20
C LYS A 214 5.97 20.67 -19.42
N ASN A 215 6.99 19.91 -19.83
CA ASN A 215 7.65 20.08 -21.12
C ASN A 215 6.80 19.48 -22.26
N LYS A 216 7.33 19.50 -23.48
CA LYS A 216 6.65 18.98 -24.68
C LYS A 216 6.36 17.47 -24.60
N ASP A 217 7.15 16.73 -23.83
CA ASP A 217 7.04 15.29 -23.62
C ASP A 217 6.16 14.94 -22.40
N ASN A 218 5.43 15.92 -21.86
CA ASN A 218 4.60 15.80 -20.65
C ASN A 218 5.37 15.45 -19.35
N GLN A 219 6.68 15.68 -19.33
CA GLN A 219 7.55 15.48 -18.16
C GLN A 219 7.77 16.80 -17.41
N ILE A 220 8.13 16.70 -16.13
CA ILE A 220 8.50 17.85 -15.28
C ILE A 220 10.02 17.92 -15.17
N PRO A 221 10.66 19.09 -15.33
CA PRO A 221 12.08 19.25 -15.05
C PRO A 221 12.44 18.78 -13.64
N GLU A 222 13.47 17.93 -13.51
CA GLU A 222 13.88 17.33 -12.23
C GLU A 222 14.12 18.40 -11.15
N GLU A 223 14.78 19.51 -11.49
CA GLU A 223 15.03 20.62 -10.58
C GLU A 223 13.73 21.17 -9.96
N LYS A 224 12.71 21.38 -10.80
CA LYS A 224 11.39 21.88 -10.35
C LYS A 224 10.63 20.85 -9.53
N TYR A 225 10.73 19.58 -9.90
CA TYR A 225 10.14 18.49 -9.12
C TYR A 225 10.78 18.41 -7.73
N ASN A 226 12.11 18.46 -7.65
CA ASN A 226 12.85 18.42 -6.40
C ASN A 226 12.52 19.62 -5.51
N GLU A 227 12.47 20.84 -6.07
CA GLU A 227 12.06 22.03 -5.32
C GLU A 227 10.63 21.89 -4.75
N PHE A 228 9.69 21.39 -5.55
CA PHE A 228 8.33 21.11 -5.07
C PHE A 228 8.33 20.09 -3.93
N MET A 229 9.08 18.98 -4.09
CA MET A 229 9.15 17.92 -3.09
C MET A 229 9.73 18.41 -1.77
N GLU A 230 10.82 19.18 -1.82
CA GLU A 230 11.44 19.78 -0.64
C GLU A 230 10.47 20.70 0.09
N LYS A 231 10.00 21.75 -0.58
CA LYS A 231 9.24 22.83 0.05
C LYS A 231 7.83 22.45 0.46
N GLU A 232 7.13 21.64 -0.34
CA GLU A 232 5.71 21.38 -0.14
C GLU A 232 5.43 20.04 0.55
N ILE A 233 6.38 19.09 0.51
CA ILE A 233 6.18 17.72 1.01
C ILE A 233 7.11 17.41 2.19
N TYR A 234 8.42 17.59 2.04
CA TYR A 234 9.39 17.18 3.06
C TYR A 234 9.48 18.19 4.21
N GLU A 235 9.71 19.47 3.92
CA GLU A 235 9.79 20.53 4.95
C GLU A 235 8.47 20.70 5.71
N THR A 236 7.33 20.42 5.05
CA THR A 236 6.01 20.52 5.67
C THR A 236 5.64 19.33 6.56
N ASN A 237 6.46 18.29 6.61
CA ASN A 237 6.20 17.03 7.32
C ASN A 237 4.97 16.25 6.80
N PHE A 238 4.66 16.33 5.50
CA PHE A 238 3.50 15.67 4.90
C PHE A 238 3.46 14.16 5.17
N TYR A 239 4.56 13.44 4.91
CA TYR A 239 4.62 11.99 5.12
C TYR A 239 4.59 11.58 6.59
N SER A 240 5.27 12.33 7.47
CA SER A 240 5.17 12.11 8.92
C SER A 240 3.73 12.22 9.41
N LYS A 241 2.98 13.20 8.87
CA LYS A 241 1.56 13.35 9.15
C LYS A 241 0.74 12.17 8.62
N LEU A 242 0.93 11.77 7.37
CA LEU A 242 0.21 10.63 6.78
C LEU A 242 0.42 9.36 7.60
N ASN A 243 1.67 9.05 7.92
CA ASN A 243 2.08 7.88 8.70
C ASN A 243 1.41 7.85 10.06
N ARG A 244 1.41 8.98 10.78
CA ARG A 244 0.69 9.12 12.06
C ARG A 244 -0.80 8.92 11.90
N GLU A 245 -1.41 9.53 10.87
CA GLU A 245 -2.85 9.40 10.66
C GLU A 245 -3.26 7.93 10.48
N ILE A 246 -2.48 7.19 9.68
CA ILE A 246 -2.65 5.75 9.41
C ILE A 246 -2.45 4.92 10.69
N VAL A 247 -1.35 5.10 11.42
CA VAL A 247 -1.04 4.33 12.64
C VAL A 247 -2.12 4.52 13.70
N GLU A 248 -2.57 5.76 13.93
CA GLU A 248 -3.65 6.04 14.87
C GLU A 248 -4.99 5.44 14.41
N LEU A 249 -5.30 5.48 13.10
CA LEU A 249 -6.50 4.81 12.56
C LEU A 249 -6.42 3.30 12.80
N PHE A 250 -5.29 2.69 12.47
CA PHE A 250 -5.05 1.26 12.60
C PHE A 250 -5.24 0.77 14.04
N LYS A 251 -4.73 1.53 15.03
CA LYS A 251 -4.97 1.27 16.46
C LYS A 251 -6.45 1.41 16.84
N LYS A 252 -7.12 2.49 16.40
CA LYS A 252 -8.56 2.71 16.68
C LYS A 252 -9.45 1.61 16.09
N LEU A 253 -9.04 0.98 14.98
CA LEU A 253 -9.75 -0.12 14.35
C LEU A 253 -9.48 -1.50 14.99
N GLY A 254 -8.62 -1.57 16.02
CA GLY A 254 -8.28 -2.83 16.69
C GLY A 254 -7.49 -3.80 15.81
N LEU A 255 -6.74 -3.27 14.83
CA LEU A 255 -5.92 -4.06 13.91
C LEU A 255 -4.46 -4.22 14.37
N ASN A 256 -4.09 -3.69 15.55
CA ASN A 256 -2.72 -3.66 16.07
C ASN A 256 -2.14 -5.04 16.42
#